data_AF-A0A7L2CG72-F1
#
_entry.id   AF-A0A7L2CG72-F1
#
_cell.length_a   1.000
_cell.length_b   1.000
_cell.length_c   1.000
_cell.angle_alpha   90.00
_cell.angle_beta   90.00
_cell.angle_gamma   90.00
#
_symmetry.space_group_name_H-M   'P 1'
#
loop_
_entity.id
_entity.type
_entity.pdbx_description
1 polymer ?
#
loop_
_entity_poly.entity_id
_entity_poly.type
_entity_poly.pdbx_seq_one_letter_code
_entity_poly.pdbx_strand_id
1 'polypeptide(L)'
;MSGPVEDERLRVQQLRALRRRWLRDQELSPREPVLPPRRLGPVAGFWDSFLRPGDPWRQQVHTFYQTGRFVMLRVLLPAWAITYYVKYHVQVRAGPWGL
;
A
#
# COMPACT_ATOMS: atom_id res chain seq x y z
N MET A 1 26.42 21.89 53.65
CA MET A 1 25.80 22.59 52.50
C MET A 1 26.69 22.25 51.30
N SER A 2 26.20 21.43 50.36
CA SER A 2 26.91 21.16 49.12
C SER A 2 27.13 22.49 48.38
N GLY A 3 28.34 22.70 47.87
CA GLY A 3 28.62 23.90 47.08
C GLY A 3 27.85 23.88 45.75
N PRO A 4 27.60 25.04 45.13
CA PRO A 4 26.81 25.15 43.89
C PRO A 4 27.29 24.23 42.75
N VAL A 5 28.59 23.90 42.73
CA VAL A 5 29.19 22.96 41.76
C VAL A 5 28.77 21.50 42.01
N GLU A 6 28.61 21.08 43.26
CA GLU A 6 28.19 19.72 43.61
C GLU A 6 26.71 19.49 43.32
N ASP A 7 25.87 20.50 43.56
CA ASP A 7 24.44 20.46 43.19
C ASP A 7 24.24 20.40 41.67
N GLU A 8 25.09 21.09 40.90
CA GLU A 8 25.05 21.07 39.44
C GLU A 8 25.50 19.72 38.87
N ARG A 9 26.51 19.09 39.48
CA ARG A 9 26.93 17.71 39.16
C ARG A 9 25.82 16.71 39.46
N LEU A 10 25.17 16.84 40.62
CA LEU A 10 24.03 15.99 41.01
C LEU A 10 22.89 16.13 39.99
N ARG A 11 22.55 17.36 39.59
CA ARG A 11 21.52 17.65 38.60
C ARG A 11 21.82 17.03 37.24
N VAL A 12 23.07 17.13 36.77
CA VAL A 12 23.49 16.53 35.49
C VAL A 12 23.40 15.00 35.54
N GLN A 13 23.76 14.38 36.66
CA GLN A 13 23.61 12.94 36.83
C GLN A 13 22.15 12.49 36.80
N GLN A 14 21.26 13.23 37.48
CA GLN A 14 19.82 12.97 37.47
C GLN A 14 19.23 13.09 36.06
N LEU A 15 19.59 14.15 35.33
CA LEU A 15 19.16 14.35 33.94
C LEU A 15 19.66 13.23 33.01
N ARG A 16 20.91 12.76 33.18
CA ARG A 16 21.42 11.59 32.43
C ARG A 16 20.67 10.31 32.76
N ALA A 17 20.27 10.10 34.00
CA ALA A 17 19.49 8.93 34.40
C ALA A 17 18.10 8.95 33.73
N LEU A 18 17.42 10.10 33.77
CA LEU A 18 16.12 10.29 33.11
C LEU A 18 16.23 10.13 31.60
N ARG A 19 17.26 10.73 30.97
CA ARG A 19 17.49 10.62 29.52
C ARG A 19 17.70 9.17 29.08
N ARG A 20 18.45 8.37 29.84
CA ARG A 20 18.68 6.95 29.53
C ARG A 20 17.42 6.09 29.68
N ARG A 21 16.50 6.49 30.56
CA ARG A 21 15.20 5.82 30.70
C ARG A 21 14.26 6.19 29.55
N TRP A 22 14.17 7.49 29.27
CA TRP A 22 13.41 8.01 28.13
C TRP A 22 13.83 7.39 26.80
N LEU A 23 15.15 7.26 26.55
CA LEU A 23 15.65 6.63 25.32
C LEU A 23 15.27 5.15 25.20
N ARG A 24 15.23 4.41 26.32
CA ARG A 24 14.75 3.03 26.33
C ARG A 24 13.23 2.94 26.11
N ASP A 25 12.48 3.88 26.65
CA ASP A 25 11.03 3.96 26.43
C ASP A 25 10.68 4.37 24.98
N GLN A 26 11.64 4.87 24.19
CA GLN A 26 11.50 5.12 22.75
C GLN A 26 11.85 3.89 21.88
N GLU A 27 12.43 2.84 22.46
CA GLU A 27 12.61 1.58 21.74
C GLU A 27 11.23 0.95 21.56
N LEU A 28 10.64 1.16 20.40
CA LEU A 28 9.35 0.58 20.03
C LEU A 28 9.41 -0.94 20.25
N SER A 29 8.47 -1.43 21.05
CA SER A 29 8.23 -2.86 21.18
C SER A 29 7.84 -3.41 19.80
N PRO A 30 8.24 -4.63 19.44
CA PRO A 30 7.80 -5.28 18.19
C PRO A 30 6.26 -5.41 18.06
N ARG A 31 5.51 -5.07 19.12
CA ARG A 31 4.07 -5.29 19.28
C ARG A 31 3.20 -4.06 19.06
N GLU A 32 3.70 -2.98 18.45
CA GLU A 32 2.89 -1.81 18.11
C GLU A 32 2.76 -1.60 16.59
N PRO A 33 1.69 -0.94 16.12
CA PRO A 33 0.28 -1.30 16.25
C PRO A 33 -0.11 -2.20 15.05
N VAL A 34 -0.66 -3.37 15.31
CA VAL A 34 -1.23 -4.18 14.24
C VAL A 34 -2.50 -3.47 13.79
N LEU A 35 -2.46 -2.81 12.62
CA LEU A 35 -3.69 -2.39 11.97
C LEU A 35 -4.64 -3.61 11.99
N PRO A 36 -5.91 -3.44 12.40
CA PRO A 36 -6.83 -4.56 12.42
C PRO A 36 -6.77 -5.25 11.06
N PRO A 37 -6.71 -6.59 11.01
CA PRO A 37 -6.52 -7.31 9.77
C PRO A 37 -7.53 -6.81 8.75
N ARG A 38 -7.02 -6.35 7.61
CA ARG A 38 -7.83 -5.71 6.57
C ARG A 38 -8.99 -6.63 6.23
N ARG A 39 -10.23 -6.14 6.38
CA ARG A 39 -11.42 -6.90 5.99
C ARG A 39 -11.38 -7.09 4.47
N LEU A 40 -10.99 -8.27 4.04
CA LEU A 40 -11.00 -8.66 2.63
C LEU A 40 -12.47 -8.84 2.20
N GLY A 41 -12.84 -8.29 1.05
CA GLY A 41 -14.12 -8.60 0.42
C GLY A 41 -14.17 -10.08 -0.02
N PRO A 42 -15.35 -10.61 -0.39
CA PRO A 42 -15.53 -12.04 -0.67
C PRO A 42 -14.57 -12.58 -1.74
N VAL A 43 -14.39 -11.84 -2.84
CA VAL A 43 -13.44 -12.22 -3.90
C VAL A 43 -11.99 -12.17 -3.43
N ALA A 44 -11.62 -11.15 -2.65
CA ALA A 44 -10.26 -11.00 -2.16
C ALA A 44 -9.91 -12.06 -1.10
N GLY A 45 -10.87 -12.41 -0.23
CA GLY A 45 -10.72 -13.48 0.76
C GLY A 45 -10.66 -14.87 0.13
N PHE A 46 -11.40 -15.09 -0.96
CA PHE A 46 -11.25 -16.31 -1.77
C PHE A 46 -9.82 -16.43 -2.30
N TRP A 47 -9.28 -15.38 -2.93
CA TRP A 47 -7.92 -15.43 -3.48
C TRP A 47 -6.86 -15.60 -2.38
N ASP A 48 -7.01 -14.93 -1.23
CA ASP A 48 -6.13 -15.13 -0.07
C ASP A 48 -6.11 -16.60 0.39
N SER A 49 -7.30 -17.19 0.55
CA SER A 49 -7.46 -18.58 0.99
C SER A 49 -6.97 -19.56 -0.07
N PHE A 50 -7.22 -19.28 -1.35
CA PHE A 50 -6.81 -20.12 -2.47
C PHE A 50 -5.29 -20.12 -2.65
N LEU A 51 -4.61 -19.00 -2.38
CA LEU A 51 -3.16 -18.85 -2.52
C LEU A 51 -2.37 -19.27 -1.28
N ARG A 52 -3.00 -19.32 -0.11
CA ARG A 52 -2.35 -19.68 1.17
C ARG A 52 -1.57 -21.00 1.18
N PRO A 53 -2.00 -22.09 0.49
CA PRO A 53 -1.21 -23.32 0.38
C PRO A 53 0.13 -23.12 -0.36
N GLY A 54 0.29 -22.03 -1.11
CA GLY A 54 1.55 -21.67 -1.75
C GLY A 54 1.91 -22.45 -3.01
N ASP A 55 1.08 -23.40 -3.46
CA ASP A 55 1.39 -24.23 -4.63
C ASP A 55 1.71 -23.39 -5.88
N PRO A 56 2.78 -23.71 -6.63
CA PRO A 56 3.18 -22.94 -7.82
C PRO A 56 2.07 -22.80 -8.87
N TRP A 57 1.28 -23.86 -9.10
CA TRP A 57 0.19 -23.83 -10.08
C TRP A 57 -0.90 -22.82 -9.71
N ARG A 58 -1.20 -22.65 -8.41
CA ARG A 58 -2.21 -21.70 -7.92
C ARG A 58 -1.76 -20.27 -8.14
N GLN A 59 -0.47 -20.00 -7.92
CA GLN A 59 0.14 -18.69 -8.19
C GLN A 59 0.13 -18.36 -9.69
N GLN A 60 0.38 -19.36 -10.55
CA GLN A 60 0.33 -19.18 -11.99
C GLN A 60 -1.10 -18.85 -12.47
N VAL A 61 -2.11 -19.56 -11.97
CA VAL A 61 -3.53 -19.27 -12.28
C VAL A 61 -3.91 -17.85 -11.82
N HIS A 62 -3.52 -17.46 -10.61
CA HIS A 62 -3.80 -16.12 -10.11
C HIS A 62 -3.10 -15.03 -10.95
N THR A 63 -1.86 -15.27 -11.36
CA THR A 63 -1.13 -14.36 -12.26
C THR A 63 -1.84 -14.22 -13.60
N PHE A 64 -2.30 -15.32 -14.20
CA PHE A 64 -3.06 -15.28 -15.46
C PHE A 64 -4.36 -14.48 -15.31
N TYR A 65 -5.09 -14.72 -14.22
CA TYR A 65 -6.32 -13.97 -13.91
C TYR A 65 -6.06 -12.46 -13.77
N GLN A 66 -5.02 -12.06 -13.04
CA GLN A 66 -4.67 -10.64 -12.85
C GLN A 66 -4.27 -9.98 -14.18
N THR A 67 -3.46 -10.67 -14.99
CA THR A 67 -3.07 -10.19 -16.33
C THR A 67 -4.28 -10.05 -17.24
N GLY A 68 -5.16 -11.05 -17.28
CA GLY A 68 -6.40 -11.00 -18.07
C GLY A 68 -7.30 -9.84 -17.67
N ARG A 69 -7.49 -9.63 -16.35
CA ARG A 69 -8.23 -8.49 -15.82
C ARG A 69 -7.60 -7.16 -16.24
N PHE A 70 -6.27 -7.04 -16.19
CA PHE A 70 -5.57 -5.84 -16.62
C PHE A 70 -5.80 -5.54 -18.10
N VAL A 71 -5.58 -6.54 -18.97
CA VAL A 71 -5.79 -6.39 -20.42
C VAL A 71 -7.23 -5.97 -20.72
N MET A 72 -8.21 -6.64 -20.11
CA MET A 72 -9.62 -6.32 -20.32
C MET A 72 -9.96 -4.88 -19.92
N LEU A 73 -9.58 -4.47 -18.70
CA LEU A 73 -9.99 -3.19 -18.14
C LEU A 73 -9.16 -2.00 -18.62
N ARG A 74 -7.87 -2.20 -18.88
CA ARG A 74 -6.92 -1.11 -19.22
C ARG A 74 -6.60 -1.02 -20.69
N VAL A 75 -6.85 -2.07 -21.47
CA VAL A 75 -6.56 -2.09 -22.90
C VAL A 75 -7.85 -2.22 -23.71
N LEU A 76 -8.60 -3.30 -23.49
CA LEU A 76 -9.72 -3.65 -24.36
C LEU A 76 -10.88 -2.65 -24.24
N LEU A 77 -11.33 -2.35 -23.02
CA LEU A 77 -12.41 -1.40 -22.77
C LEU A 77 -12.10 0.03 -23.29
N PRO A 78 -10.93 0.62 -22.97
CA PRO A 78 -10.57 1.93 -23.51
C PRO A 78 -10.41 1.91 -25.04
N ALA A 79 -9.78 0.88 -25.61
CA ALA A 79 -9.66 0.76 -27.06
C ALA A 79 -11.03 0.72 -27.73
N TRP A 80 -11.99 -0.02 -27.15
CA TRP A 80 -13.35 -0.10 -27.67
C TRP A 80 -14.12 1.23 -27.55
N ALA A 81 -13.91 1.96 -26.46
CA ALA A 81 -14.46 3.31 -26.31
C ALA A 81 -13.88 4.29 -27.35
N ILE A 82 -12.58 4.20 -27.64
CA ILE A 82 -11.91 5.02 -28.65
C ILE A 82 -12.43 4.69 -30.05
N THR A 83 -12.52 3.40 -30.41
CA THR A 83 -13.02 3.01 -31.73
C THR A 83 -14.48 3.42 -31.93
N TYR A 84 -15.30 3.30 -30.89
CA TYR A 84 -16.67 3.84 -30.91
C TYR A 84 -16.67 5.35 -31.13
N TYR A 85 -15.84 6.09 -30.39
CA TYR A 85 -15.74 7.54 -30.52
C TYR A 85 -15.31 7.98 -31.93
N VAL A 86 -14.28 7.35 -32.49
CA VAL A 86 -13.82 7.65 -33.86
C VAL A 86 -14.94 7.39 -34.87
N LYS A 87 -15.61 6.24 -34.77
CA LYS A 87 -16.66 5.84 -35.71
C LYS A 87 -17.84 6.82 -35.71
N TYR A 88 -18.31 7.24 -34.53
CA TYR A 88 -19.56 8.00 -34.43
C TYR A 88 -19.39 9.51 -34.22
N HIS A 89 -18.22 9.97 -33.79
CA HIS A 89 -18.00 11.40 -33.53
C HIS A 89 -16.98 12.04 -34.46
N VAL A 90 -15.96 11.30 -34.92
CA VAL A 90 -14.96 11.84 -35.85
C VAL A 90 -15.44 11.68 -37.28
N GLN A 91 -15.81 10.47 -37.69
CA GLN A 91 -16.21 10.19 -39.08
C GLN A 91 -17.55 10.82 -39.46
N VAL A 92 -18.51 10.85 -38.53
CA VAL A 92 -19.81 11.50 -38.76
C VAL A 92 -19.67 13.03 -38.87
N ARG A 93 -18.72 13.62 -38.14
CA ARG A 93 -18.53 15.08 -38.10
C ARG A 93 -17.64 15.59 -39.24
N ALA A 94 -16.77 14.74 -39.79
CA ALA A 94 -15.88 15.08 -40.91
C ALA A 94 -16.54 14.93 -42.31
N GLY A 95 -17.70 14.28 -42.43
CA GLY A 95 -18.33 14.01 -43.73
C GLY A 95 -17.49 13.09 -44.65
N PRO A 96 -17.98 12.72 -45.86
CA PRO A 96 -17.32 11.75 -46.75
C PRO A 96 -15.92 12.15 -47.24
N TRP A 97 -15.54 13.41 -47.06
CA TRP A 97 -14.29 14.00 -47.51
C TRP A 97 -13.67 14.76 -46.33
N GLY A 98 -13.05 14.02 -45.41
CA GLY A 98 -12.54 14.58 -44.16
C GLY A 98 -11.47 15.66 -44.39
N LEU A 99 -11.91 16.92 -44.32
CA LEU A 99 -11.16 18.09 -43.85
C LEU A 99 -11.84 18.59 -42.57
#